data_AF-A0A495X071-F1
#
_entry.id   AF-A0A495X071-F1
#
_cell.length_a   1.000
_cell.length_b   1.000
_cell.length_c   1.000
_cell.angle_alpha   90.00
_cell.angle_beta   90.00
_cell.angle_gamma   90.00
#
_symmetry.space_group_name_H-M   'P 1'
#
loop_
_entity.id
_entity.type
_entity.pdbx_description
1 polymer ?
#
loop_
_entity_poly.entity_id
_entity_poly.type
_entity_poly.pdbx_seq_one_letter_code
_entity_poly.pdbx_strand_id
1 'polypeptide(L)'
;MSSELVSVPAAHERKRAWCLGGRPNTARRGWDRAGSDPLVPAARDLPQQALEAAWLCALARTTDGFRRRGRVLSSTQAVRRVRPEGGAVALEVPDAALNDVLAEVLPCVVGDHLVGIPGLRPVPGRKHLDLRVLGTSARVRLLGVTKDRWRQAADRLSGVGEPLWRRADPHESELTTVPVDVPLAPASGVLRRLPLWRGAAWLSVVGRGDVLDLYWRGGPPGDAMAAILGDSCCRVPDVTAVAYSLPEGGVQGLRLTPGARARGDEPEWAWTQWLARSAPGPGAVEAAVHTGGEPPVGVLPHLWEQDGVRDALARREITPLYRLLLRQGVSLDRLVALTGQSRADVEAVVAGRPVDDYDTLTRIAEGLGIPKGYMGLAHDEQPAPTPADDRDEAAKRRAFLVYAARITVGATFTDQPWDECDHRMPA
;
A
#
# COMPACT_ATOMS: atom_id res chain seq x y z
N MET A 1 11.96 -13.04 43.63
CA MET A 1 11.55 -12.46 42.33
C MET A 1 10.53 -13.41 41.73
N SER A 2 9.25 -13.13 41.92
CA SER A 2 8.17 -13.95 41.36
C SER A 2 8.07 -13.67 39.87
N SER A 3 8.49 -14.62 39.05
CA SER A 3 8.22 -14.62 37.61
C SER A 3 6.71 -14.81 37.44
N GLU A 4 5.98 -13.73 37.21
CA GLU A 4 4.56 -13.79 36.84
C GLU A 4 4.42 -14.65 35.59
N LEU A 5 3.87 -15.85 35.76
CA LEU A 5 3.43 -16.70 34.67
C LEU A 5 2.31 -15.98 33.91
N VAL A 6 2.67 -15.15 32.93
CA VAL A 6 1.73 -14.62 31.96
C VAL A 6 1.07 -15.81 31.27
N SER A 7 -0.21 -16.03 31.54
CA SER A 7 -0.96 -17.15 30.96
C SER A 7 -0.90 -17.08 29.43
N VAL A 8 -0.58 -18.20 28.77
CA VAL A 8 -0.51 -18.35 27.29
C VAL A 8 -1.67 -17.67 26.52
N PRO A 9 -2.94 -17.67 26.99
CA PRO A 9 -4.04 -16.96 26.33
C PRO A 9 -3.80 -15.45 26.16
N ALA A 10 -3.17 -14.81 27.14
CA ALA A 10 -2.89 -13.36 27.12
C ALA A 10 -1.83 -12.99 26.07
N ALA A 11 -0.88 -13.88 25.77
CA ALA A 11 0.12 -13.67 24.72
C ALA A 11 -0.49 -13.72 23.32
N HIS A 12 -1.36 -14.71 23.05
CA HIS A 12 -2.09 -14.80 21.78
C HIS A 12 -3.04 -13.64 21.55
N GLU A 13 -3.78 -13.20 22.59
CA GLU A 13 -4.65 -12.01 22.50
C GLU A 13 -3.87 -10.77 22.07
N ARG A 14 -2.65 -10.59 22.59
CA ARG A 14 -1.79 -9.45 22.27
C ARG A 14 -1.30 -9.49 20.83
N LYS A 15 -0.85 -10.63 20.36
CA LYS A 15 -0.38 -10.84 18.97
C LYS A 15 -1.48 -10.61 17.95
N ARG A 16 -2.69 -11.09 18.23
CA ARG A 16 -3.87 -10.75 17.41
C ARG A 16 -4.21 -9.27 17.44
N ALA A 17 -4.12 -8.63 18.61
CA ALA A 17 -4.31 -7.19 18.69
C ALA A 17 -3.32 -6.45 17.77
N TRP A 18 -2.05 -6.86 17.73
CA TRP A 18 -1.07 -6.30 16.78
C TRP A 18 -1.47 -6.52 15.32
N CYS A 19 -1.84 -7.75 14.97
CA CYS A 19 -2.27 -8.10 13.62
C CYS A 19 -3.47 -7.30 13.12
N LEU A 20 -4.39 -6.93 14.02
CA LEU A 20 -5.58 -6.14 13.72
C LEU A 20 -5.37 -4.63 13.93
N GLY A 21 -4.16 -4.20 14.34
CA GLY A 21 -3.86 -2.81 14.72
C GLY A 21 -4.57 -2.35 16.01
N GLY A 22 -5.21 -3.28 16.71
CA GLY A 22 -5.96 -3.05 17.94
C GLY A 22 -5.07 -2.76 19.14
N ARG A 23 -5.64 -2.12 20.15
CA ARG A 23 -5.07 -2.19 21.51
C ARG A 23 -5.46 -3.53 22.14
N PRO A 24 -4.65 -4.11 23.04
CA PRO A 24 -4.97 -5.38 23.71
C PRO A 24 -6.39 -5.39 24.31
N ASN A 25 -6.81 -4.29 24.93
CA ASN A 25 -8.13 -4.16 25.56
C ASN A 25 -9.32 -4.17 24.57
N THR A 26 -9.10 -3.81 23.30
CA THR A 26 -10.14 -3.85 22.26
C THR A 26 -10.38 -5.26 21.71
N ALA A 27 -9.38 -6.15 21.77
CA ALA A 27 -9.49 -7.50 21.23
C ALA A 27 -10.49 -8.35 22.03
N ARG A 28 -10.50 -8.23 23.37
CA ARG A 28 -11.39 -9.00 24.25
C ARG A 28 -12.88 -8.81 23.95
N ARG A 29 -13.36 -7.56 23.90
CA ARG A 29 -14.81 -7.27 23.82
C ARG A 29 -15.46 -7.66 22.48
N GLY A 30 -14.70 -7.71 21.39
CA GLY A 30 -15.24 -8.03 20.07
C GLY A 30 -15.40 -9.54 19.85
N TRP A 31 -14.60 -10.34 20.55
CA TRP A 31 -14.39 -11.75 20.22
C TRP A 31 -15.20 -12.74 21.05
N ASP A 32 -15.70 -12.34 22.22
CA ASP A 32 -16.63 -13.17 23.02
C ASP A 32 -17.89 -13.59 22.22
N ARG A 33 -18.15 -12.98 21.06
CA ARG A 33 -19.27 -13.31 20.15
C ARG A 33 -18.92 -14.20 18.96
N ALA A 34 -17.63 -14.39 18.63
CA ALA A 34 -17.22 -14.98 17.34
C ALA A 34 -16.86 -16.48 17.40
N GLY A 35 -16.96 -17.11 18.58
CA GLY A 35 -16.60 -18.52 18.76
C GLY A 35 -15.11 -18.71 19.08
N SER A 36 -14.76 -19.91 19.55
CA SER A 36 -13.49 -20.25 20.19
C SER A 36 -12.28 -20.39 19.25
N ASP A 37 -12.43 -20.15 17.95
CA ASP A 37 -11.31 -20.33 17.00
C ASP A 37 -10.25 -19.24 17.21
N PRO A 38 -8.99 -19.62 17.50
CA PRO A 38 -7.94 -18.66 17.73
C PRO A 38 -7.42 -17.90 16.50
N LEU A 39 -7.95 -18.13 15.30
CA LEU A 39 -7.42 -17.53 14.07
C LEU A 39 -8.17 -16.26 13.67
N VAL A 40 -7.42 -15.27 13.15
CA VAL A 40 -8.05 -14.14 12.45
C VAL A 40 -8.88 -14.70 11.27
N PRO A 41 -10.21 -14.52 11.24
CA PRO A 41 -11.07 -15.23 10.32
C PRO A 41 -10.80 -14.77 8.90
N ALA A 42 -10.75 -15.70 7.95
CA ALA A 42 -10.76 -15.38 6.52
C ALA A 42 -12.20 -15.10 6.04
N ALA A 43 -12.35 -14.39 4.92
CA ALA A 43 -13.61 -14.35 4.20
C ALA A 43 -13.90 -15.76 3.66
N ARG A 44 -15.13 -16.25 3.82
CA ARG A 44 -15.54 -17.60 3.37
C ARG A 44 -16.21 -17.57 2.01
N ASP A 45 -16.86 -16.48 1.69
CA ASP A 45 -17.62 -16.26 0.46
C ASP A 45 -16.76 -15.58 -0.60
N LEU A 46 -16.84 -16.10 -1.82
CA LEU A 46 -16.07 -15.62 -2.96
C LEU A 46 -16.31 -14.12 -3.27
N PRO A 47 -17.55 -13.58 -3.23
CA PRO A 47 -17.77 -12.15 -3.47
C PRO A 47 -17.06 -11.25 -2.46
N GLN A 48 -17.03 -11.64 -1.18
CA GLN A 48 -16.32 -10.89 -0.15
C GLN A 48 -14.80 -11.00 -0.33
N GLN A 49 -14.28 -12.18 -0.68
CA GLN A 49 -12.85 -12.33 -1.00
C GLN A 49 -12.45 -11.45 -2.18
N ALA A 50 -13.27 -11.41 -3.24
CA ALA A 50 -13.05 -10.55 -4.40
C ALA A 50 -13.04 -9.06 -4.02
N LEU A 51 -14.02 -8.62 -3.22
CA LEU A 51 -14.07 -7.25 -2.72
C LEU A 51 -12.82 -6.91 -1.89
N GLU A 52 -12.45 -7.77 -0.93
CA GLU A 52 -11.28 -7.55 -0.08
C GLU A 52 -9.97 -7.55 -0.87
N ALA A 53 -9.83 -8.41 -1.88
CA ALA A 53 -8.68 -8.41 -2.77
C ALA A 53 -8.58 -7.10 -3.57
N ALA A 54 -9.71 -6.62 -4.12
CA ALA A 54 -9.76 -5.34 -4.82
C ALA A 54 -9.40 -4.16 -3.90
N TRP A 55 -9.85 -4.19 -2.64
CA TRP A 55 -9.47 -3.22 -1.62
C TRP A 55 -7.98 -3.24 -1.31
N LEU A 56 -7.37 -4.41 -1.18
CA LEU A 56 -5.93 -4.52 -0.97
C LEU A 56 -5.15 -3.88 -2.13
N CYS A 57 -5.53 -4.16 -3.38
CA CYS A 57 -4.92 -3.55 -4.55
C CYS A 57 -5.10 -2.02 -4.59
N ALA A 58 -6.30 -1.52 -4.27
CA ALA A 58 -6.57 -0.09 -4.20
C ALA A 58 -5.75 0.62 -3.12
N LEU A 59 -5.59 0.00 -1.94
CA LEU A 59 -4.73 0.51 -0.88
C LEU A 59 -3.25 0.51 -1.30
N ALA A 60 -2.79 -0.54 -1.98
CA ALA A 60 -1.44 -0.60 -2.52
C ALA A 60 -1.18 0.56 -3.50
N ARG A 61 -2.08 0.78 -4.46
CA ARG A 61 -2.02 1.94 -5.38
C ARG A 61 -2.06 3.28 -4.66
N THR A 62 -2.90 3.41 -3.64
CA THR A 62 -2.96 4.62 -2.81
C THR A 62 -1.59 4.91 -2.17
N THR A 63 -0.96 3.89 -1.56
CA THR A 63 0.35 4.05 -0.92
C THR A 63 1.49 4.32 -1.92
N ASP A 64 1.44 3.69 -3.09
CA ASP A 64 2.39 3.94 -4.17
C ASP A 64 2.24 5.38 -4.71
N GLY A 65 1.00 5.84 -4.88
CA GLY A 65 0.70 7.23 -5.24
C GLY A 65 1.16 8.24 -4.19
N PHE A 66 1.18 7.88 -2.90
CA PHE A 66 1.78 8.74 -1.88
C PHE A 66 3.30 8.81 -2.01
N ARG A 67 3.97 7.65 -2.12
CA ARG A 67 5.42 7.57 -2.32
C ARG A 67 5.85 8.46 -3.49
N ARG A 68 5.19 8.34 -4.63
CA ARG A 68 5.51 9.07 -5.86
C ARG A 68 5.30 10.59 -5.76
N ARG A 69 4.37 11.03 -4.91
CA ARG A 69 4.11 12.45 -4.63
C ARG A 69 5.03 13.01 -3.53
N GLY A 70 6.08 12.27 -3.13
CA GLY A 70 6.97 12.64 -2.02
C GLY A 70 6.27 12.64 -0.66
N ARG A 71 5.09 12.02 -0.54
CA ARG A 71 4.36 11.91 0.72
C ARG A 71 4.83 10.66 1.44
N VAL A 72 5.36 10.84 2.64
CA VAL A 72 5.69 9.73 3.54
C VAL A 72 4.40 9.26 4.22
N LEU A 73 3.55 8.57 3.46
CA LEU A 73 2.41 7.84 4.01
C LEU A 73 2.65 6.33 3.87
N SER A 74 2.99 5.70 4.98
CA SER A 74 3.08 4.25 5.17
C SER A 74 1.74 3.56 4.97
N SER A 75 1.77 2.25 4.68
CA SER A 75 0.55 1.44 4.50
C SER A 75 -0.37 1.45 5.73
N THR A 76 0.20 1.54 6.94
CA THR A 76 -0.57 1.69 8.18
C THR A 76 -1.12 3.09 8.42
N GLN A 77 -0.66 4.10 7.69
CA GLN A 77 -1.29 5.41 7.66
C GLN A 77 -2.50 5.46 6.71
N ALA A 78 -2.61 4.52 5.76
CA ALA A 78 -3.84 4.34 4.98
C ALA A 78 -4.91 3.55 5.76
N VAL A 79 -4.52 2.50 6.49
CA VAL A 79 -5.42 1.72 7.35
C VAL A 79 -4.78 1.48 8.71
N ARG A 80 -5.33 2.12 9.74
CA ARG A 80 -4.82 2.02 11.12
C ARG A 80 -5.23 0.73 11.81
N ARG A 81 -6.47 0.29 11.58
CA ARG A 81 -7.07 -0.88 12.21
C ARG A 81 -7.92 -1.66 11.24
N VAL A 82 -7.94 -2.96 11.43
CA VAL A 82 -8.78 -3.90 10.69
C VAL A 82 -9.59 -4.73 11.67
N ARG A 83 -10.89 -4.87 11.44
CA ARG A 83 -11.81 -5.63 12.28
C ARG A 83 -12.67 -6.53 11.41
N PRO A 84 -12.44 -7.85 11.44
CA PRO A 84 -13.37 -8.79 10.82
C PRO A 84 -14.74 -8.73 11.52
N GLU A 85 -15.82 -8.58 10.76
CA GLU A 85 -17.20 -8.43 11.27
C GLU A 85 -18.17 -9.36 10.52
N GLY A 86 -18.45 -10.55 11.07
CA GLY A 86 -19.54 -11.41 10.59
C GLY A 86 -19.50 -11.71 9.09
N GLY A 87 -18.34 -12.12 8.59
CA GLY A 87 -18.09 -12.32 7.16
C GLY A 87 -17.46 -11.12 6.46
N ALA A 88 -17.79 -9.90 6.87
CA ALA A 88 -17.22 -8.67 6.29
C ALA A 88 -15.94 -8.20 7.00
N VAL A 89 -15.38 -7.08 6.54
CA VAL A 89 -14.27 -6.38 7.20
C VAL A 89 -14.60 -4.91 7.43
N ALA A 90 -14.24 -4.40 8.60
CA ALA A 90 -14.28 -2.99 8.94
C ALA A 90 -12.85 -2.43 9.05
N LEU A 91 -12.61 -1.30 8.40
CA LEU A 91 -11.33 -0.63 8.29
C LEU A 91 -11.41 0.73 9.00
N GLU A 92 -10.42 1.06 9.81
CA GLU A 92 -10.24 2.41 10.35
C GLU A 92 -9.23 3.15 9.47
N VAL A 93 -9.76 3.94 8.54
CA VAL A 93 -8.98 4.78 7.62
C VAL A 93 -8.78 6.15 8.27
N PRO A 94 -7.53 6.61 8.50
CA PRO A 94 -7.29 7.95 9.01
C PRO A 94 -7.84 9.03 8.07
N ASP A 95 -8.30 10.14 8.66
CA ASP A 95 -8.97 11.20 7.89
C ASP A 95 -8.11 11.76 6.73
N ALA A 96 -6.79 11.86 6.97
CA ALA A 96 -5.80 12.31 6.01
C ALA A 96 -5.65 11.40 4.77
N ALA A 97 -5.96 10.10 4.90
CA ALA A 97 -5.89 9.14 3.80
C ALA A 97 -7.26 8.86 3.16
N LEU A 98 -8.36 9.26 3.81
CA LEU A 98 -9.72 8.88 3.41
C LEU A 98 -10.06 9.30 1.98
N ASN A 99 -9.68 10.51 1.56
CA ASN A 99 -10.02 10.99 0.21
C ASN A 99 -9.27 10.19 -0.87
N ASP A 100 -7.97 9.94 -0.69
CA ASP A 100 -7.18 9.17 -1.66
C ASP A 100 -7.64 7.71 -1.73
N VAL A 101 -7.94 7.09 -0.59
CA VAL A 101 -8.50 5.72 -0.54
C VAL A 101 -9.85 5.67 -1.26
N LEU A 102 -10.74 6.64 -1.00
CA LEU A 102 -12.05 6.70 -1.66
C LEU A 102 -11.93 6.94 -3.18
N ALA A 103 -10.96 7.73 -3.62
CA ALA A 103 -10.68 7.95 -5.04
C ALA A 103 -10.26 6.67 -5.77
N GLU A 104 -9.52 5.78 -5.08
CA GLU A 104 -9.03 4.52 -5.65
C GLU A 104 -10.04 3.38 -5.61
N VAL A 105 -11.07 3.43 -4.74
CA VAL A 105 -12.05 2.34 -4.57
C VAL A 105 -13.41 2.63 -5.19
N LEU A 106 -13.83 3.89 -5.28
CA LEU A 106 -15.17 4.22 -5.77
C LEU A 106 -15.21 4.19 -7.30
N PRO A 107 -16.19 3.51 -7.92
CA PRO A 107 -16.25 3.34 -9.35
C PRO A 107 -16.52 4.67 -10.07
N CYS A 108 -15.64 5.04 -10.98
CA CYS A 108 -15.72 6.28 -11.75
C CYS A 108 -15.35 5.98 -13.21
N VAL A 109 -16.02 6.61 -14.17
CA VAL A 109 -15.60 6.57 -15.57
C VAL A 109 -14.76 7.81 -15.86
N VAL A 110 -13.55 7.58 -16.31
CA VAL A 110 -12.58 8.62 -16.66
C VAL A 110 -12.21 8.37 -18.12
N GLY A 111 -12.85 9.14 -19.00
CA GLY A 111 -12.75 8.93 -20.44
C GLY A 111 -13.38 7.60 -20.81
N ASP A 112 -12.61 6.72 -21.47
CA ASP A 112 -13.07 5.39 -21.87
C ASP A 112 -12.72 4.30 -20.85
N HIS A 113 -12.21 4.68 -19.67
CA HIS A 113 -11.73 3.73 -18.66
C HIS A 113 -12.60 3.75 -17.40
N LEU A 114 -12.96 2.56 -16.93
CA LEU A 114 -13.52 2.37 -15.60
C LEU A 114 -12.41 2.27 -14.58
N VAL A 115 -12.48 3.10 -13.54
CA VAL A 115 -11.53 3.14 -12.43
C VAL A 115 -12.28 2.84 -11.14
N GLY A 116 -11.59 2.34 -10.11
CA GLY A 116 -12.21 1.93 -8.86
C GLY A 116 -12.77 0.51 -8.90
N ILE A 117 -13.60 0.16 -7.90
CA ILE A 117 -14.19 -1.18 -7.75
C ILE A 117 -15.59 -1.16 -8.38
N PRO A 118 -15.82 -1.90 -9.49
CA PRO A 118 -17.12 -1.93 -10.16
C PRO A 118 -18.28 -2.31 -9.22
N GLY A 119 -19.42 -1.64 -9.35
CA GLY A 119 -20.61 -1.94 -8.57
C GLY A 119 -20.55 -1.54 -7.10
N LEU A 120 -19.46 -0.92 -6.62
CA LEU A 120 -19.36 -0.47 -5.24
C LEU A 120 -20.29 0.73 -4.99
N ARG A 121 -21.06 0.67 -3.89
CA ARG A 121 -22.03 1.70 -3.51
C ARG A 121 -21.85 2.15 -2.06
N PRO A 122 -21.74 3.46 -1.81
CA PRO A 122 -21.66 4.02 -0.47
C PRO A 122 -23.02 4.11 0.21
N VAL A 123 -23.10 3.58 1.43
CA VAL A 123 -24.25 3.64 2.32
C VAL A 123 -23.82 4.30 3.63
N PRO A 124 -24.02 5.62 3.78
CA PRO A 124 -23.56 6.36 4.95
C PRO A 124 -24.35 5.98 6.21
N GLY A 125 -23.63 5.60 7.26
CA GLY A 125 -24.16 5.43 8.61
C GLY A 125 -23.92 6.67 9.49
N ARG A 126 -24.21 6.56 10.79
CA ARG A 126 -24.02 7.67 11.75
C ARG A 126 -22.54 8.02 11.97
N LYS A 127 -21.68 7.00 12.08
CA LYS A 127 -20.23 7.11 12.35
C LYS A 127 -19.40 6.09 11.55
N HIS A 128 -19.94 5.67 10.42
CA HIS A 128 -19.28 4.76 9.50
C HIS A 128 -19.82 4.96 8.10
N LEU A 129 -19.11 4.44 7.11
CA LEU A 129 -19.55 4.31 5.73
C LEU A 129 -19.50 2.85 5.33
N ASP A 130 -20.64 2.24 5.03
CA ASP A 130 -20.67 0.90 4.44
C ASP A 130 -20.45 1.04 2.92
N LEU A 131 -19.52 0.28 2.35
CA LEU A 131 -19.25 0.19 0.92
C LEU A 131 -19.64 -1.21 0.47
N ARG A 132 -20.72 -1.31 -0.32
CA ARG A 132 -21.36 -2.59 -0.69
C ARG A 132 -21.27 -2.83 -2.18
N VAL A 133 -21.05 -4.06 -2.60
CA VAL A 133 -21.07 -4.42 -4.03
C VAL A 133 -22.51 -4.76 -4.42
N LEU A 134 -23.04 -4.08 -5.44
CA LEU A 134 -24.37 -4.33 -5.99
C LEU A 134 -24.57 -5.80 -6.34
N GLY A 135 -25.76 -6.33 -6.03
CA GLY A 135 -26.13 -7.72 -6.32
C GLY A 135 -25.47 -8.78 -5.42
N THR A 136 -24.69 -8.38 -4.41
CA THR A 136 -24.01 -9.31 -3.50
C THR A 136 -24.19 -8.92 -2.03
N SER A 137 -23.81 -9.82 -1.11
CA SER A 137 -23.68 -9.52 0.32
C SER A 137 -22.35 -8.87 0.70
N ALA A 138 -21.40 -8.77 -0.25
CA ALA A 138 -20.05 -8.33 0.03
C ALA A 138 -20.02 -6.85 0.45
N ARG A 139 -19.29 -6.56 1.52
CA ARG A 139 -19.15 -5.20 2.05
C ARG A 139 -17.84 -4.96 2.77
N VAL A 140 -17.40 -3.70 2.73
CA VAL A 140 -16.35 -3.15 3.59
C VAL A 140 -16.91 -1.97 4.35
N ARG A 141 -16.65 -1.89 5.65
CA ARG A 141 -17.11 -0.78 6.50
C ARG A 141 -15.95 0.14 6.85
N LEU A 142 -16.05 1.42 6.53
CA LEU A 142 -15.09 2.43 6.99
C LEU A 142 -15.54 3.03 8.32
N LEU A 143 -14.76 2.82 9.37
CA LEU A 143 -15.04 3.29 10.73
C LEU A 143 -14.63 4.75 10.91
N GLY A 144 -15.42 5.53 11.66
CA GLY A 144 -15.11 6.93 11.96
C GLY A 144 -15.54 7.91 10.89
N VAL A 145 -16.00 7.44 9.73
CA VAL A 145 -16.51 8.28 8.65
C VAL A 145 -17.93 8.76 8.99
N THR A 146 -18.07 10.03 9.35
CA THR A 146 -19.39 10.65 9.58
C THR A 146 -20.08 10.99 8.26
N LYS A 147 -21.40 11.22 8.30
CA LYS A 147 -22.17 11.64 7.13
C LYS A 147 -21.63 12.92 6.50
N ASP A 148 -21.24 13.89 7.30
CA ASP A 148 -20.69 15.17 6.81
C ASP A 148 -19.31 15.00 6.20
N ARG A 149 -18.45 14.19 6.82
CA ARG A 149 -17.13 13.88 6.26
C ARG A 149 -17.24 13.14 4.93
N TRP A 150 -18.19 12.21 4.82
CA TRP A 150 -18.51 11.53 3.56
C TRP A 150 -18.98 12.51 2.50
N ARG A 151 -19.93 13.43 2.80
CA ARG A 151 -20.38 14.46 1.85
C ARG A 151 -19.21 15.28 1.30
N GLN A 152 -18.33 15.74 2.18
CA GLN A 152 -17.13 16.48 1.77
C GLN A 152 -16.22 15.66 0.85
N ALA A 153 -16.00 14.37 1.12
CA ALA A 153 -15.25 13.50 0.23
C ALA A 153 -15.97 13.31 -1.12
N ALA A 154 -17.27 13.01 -1.07
CA ALA A 154 -18.12 12.75 -2.22
C ALA A 154 -18.17 13.96 -3.18
N ASP A 155 -18.21 15.18 -2.66
CA ASP A 155 -18.19 16.41 -3.44
C ASP A 155 -16.83 16.60 -4.13
N ARG A 156 -15.73 16.35 -3.40
CA ARG A 156 -14.36 16.42 -3.97
C ARG A 156 -14.15 15.42 -5.11
N LEU A 157 -14.66 14.20 -4.97
CA LEU A 157 -14.49 13.14 -5.97
C LEU A 157 -15.35 13.32 -7.22
N SER A 158 -16.38 14.17 -7.17
CA SER A 158 -17.29 14.36 -8.31
C SER A 158 -16.67 15.14 -9.47
N GLY A 159 -15.51 15.78 -9.25
CA GLY A 159 -14.79 16.53 -10.29
C GLY A 159 -13.78 15.69 -11.09
N VAL A 160 -13.66 14.40 -10.83
CA VAL A 160 -12.58 13.55 -11.36
C VAL A 160 -13.02 12.72 -12.58
N GLY A 161 -14.31 12.52 -12.77
CA GLY A 161 -14.91 11.75 -13.86
C GLY A 161 -16.41 11.56 -13.62
N GLU A 162 -17.07 10.65 -14.34
CA GLU A 162 -18.47 10.30 -14.08
C GLU A 162 -18.58 9.34 -12.87
N PRO A 163 -19.14 9.77 -11.72
CA PRO A 163 -19.19 8.94 -10.52
C PRO A 163 -20.31 7.89 -10.62
N LEU A 164 -19.98 6.67 -11.06
CA LEU A 164 -20.95 5.57 -11.19
C LEU A 164 -21.59 5.19 -9.85
N TRP A 165 -20.88 5.38 -8.74
CA TRP A 165 -21.39 5.15 -7.39
C TRP A 165 -22.57 6.05 -6.99
N ARG A 166 -22.87 7.12 -7.75
CA ARG A 166 -24.07 7.97 -7.57
C ARG A 166 -25.27 7.44 -8.36
N ARG A 167 -25.08 6.55 -9.33
CA ARG A 167 -26.15 6.02 -10.17
C ARG A 167 -26.96 4.99 -9.39
N ALA A 168 -28.28 5.05 -9.57
CA ALA A 168 -29.21 4.07 -9.01
C ALA A 168 -29.05 2.71 -9.71
N ASP A 169 -28.98 2.75 -11.04
CA ASP A 169 -28.83 1.57 -11.88
C ASP A 169 -27.35 1.28 -12.18
N PRO A 170 -26.96 0.00 -12.31
CA PRO A 170 -25.62 -0.38 -12.70
C PRO A 170 -25.35 0.07 -14.15
N HIS A 171 -24.17 0.66 -14.36
CA HIS A 171 -23.70 0.98 -15.71
C HIS A 171 -23.22 -0.30 -16.43
N GLU A 172 -23.28 -0.35 -17.76
CA GLU A 172 -22.84 -1.54 -18.54
C GLU A 172 -21.40 -1.96 -18.20
N SER A 173 -20.50 -0.98 -18.05
CA SER A 173 -19.11 -1.23 -17.63
C SER A 173 -18.97 -1.79 -16.20
N GLU A 174 -19.99 -1.64 -15.34
CA GLU A 174 -19.99 -2.25 -14.00
C GLU A 174 -20.49 -3.70 -14.02
N LEU A 175 -21.19 -4.11 -15.08
CA LEU A 175 -21.66 -5.48 -15.26
C LEU A 175 -20.52 -6.41 -15.66
N THR A 176 -19.49 -5.87 -16.30
CA THR A 176 -18.21 -6.56 -16.48
C THR A 176 -17.43 -6.50 -15.17
N THR A 177 -17.33 -7.63 -14.46
CA THR A 177 -16.37 -7.76 -13.36
C THR A 177 -14.97 -7.53 -13.91
N VAL A 178 -14.36 -6.40 -13.54
CA VAL A 178 -12.92 -6.21 -13.75
C VAL A 178 -12.22 -7.33 -12.98
N PRO A 179 -11.50 -8.23 -13.67
CA PRO A 179 -10.77 -9.28 -12.99
C PRO A 179 -9.81 -8.64 -12.00
N VAL A 180 -9.85 -9.11 -10.77
CA VAL A 180 -8.78 -8.80 -9.82
C VAL A 180 -7.65 -9.76 -10.15
N ASP A 181 -6.57 -9.25 -10.73
CA ASP A 181 -5.39 -10.02 -11.13
C ASP A 181 -4.52 -10.44 -9.91
N VAL A 182 -5.17 -10.85 -8.82
CA VAL A 182 -4.53 -11.44 -7.64
C VAL A 182 -5.34 -12.63 -7.14
N PRO A 183 -4.71 -13.66 -6.55
CA PRO A 183 -5.45 -14.76 -5.94
C PRO A 183 -6.28 -14.26 -4.75
N LEU A 184 -7.59 -14.45 -4.84
CA LEU A 184 -8.57 -13.78 -3.97
C LEU A 184 -8.42 -14.14 -2.48
N ALA A 185 -8.27 -15.42 -2.16
CA ALA A 185 -8.17 -15.88 -0.77
C ALA A 185 -6.88 -15.38 -0.07
N PRO A 186 -5.67 -15.52 -0.65
CA PRO A 186 -4.46 -14.91 -0.10
C PRO A 186 -4.60 -13.38 0.07
N ALA A 187 -5.11 -12.67 -0.94
CA ALA A 187 -5.25 -11.22 -0.90
C ALA A 187 -6.24 -10.74 0.17
N SER A 188 -7.40 -11.39 0.29
CA SER A 188 -8.34 -11.17 1.40
C SER A 188 -7.69 -11.43 2.76
N GLY A 189 -6.95 -12.54 2.88
CA GLY A 189 -6.20 -12.90 4.08
C GLY A 189 -5.21 -11.81 4.50
N VAL A 190 -4.50 -11.23 3.53
CA VAL A 190 -3.54 -10.13 3.73
C VAL A 190 -4.24 -8.85 4.15
N LEU A 191 -5.34 -8.43 3.49
CA LEU A 191 -6.09 -7.23 3.89
C LEU A 191 -6.51 -7.29 5.36
N ARG A 192 -7.01 -8.44 5.80
CA ARG A 192 -7.45 -8.67 7.19
C ARG A 192 -6.33 -8.55 8.23
N ARG A 193 -5.08 -8.55 7.78
CA ARG A 193 -3.84 -8.53 8.57
C ARG A 193 -2.93 -7.37 8.17
N LEU A 194 -3.44 -6.41 7.40
CA LEU A 194 -2.69 -5.28 6.86
C LEU A 194 -1.88 -4.50 7.92
N PRO A 195 -2.35 -4.34 9.18
CA PRO A 195 -1.57 -3.70 10.25
C PRO A 195 -0.24 -4.38 10.59
N LEU A 196 0.00 -5.62 10.15
CA LEU A 196 1.32 -6.25 10.28
C LEU A 196 2.40 -5.53 9.47
N TRP A 197 2.07 -4.79 8.41
CA TRP A 197 3.04 -3.97 7.66
C TRP A 197 3.34 -2.62 8.31
N ARG A 198 3.12 -2.50 9.63
CA ARG A 198 3.43 -1.27 10.36
C ARG A 198 4.91 -0.91 10.24
N GLY A 199 5.15 0.35 9.88
CA GLY A 199 6.50 0.89 9.65
C GLY A 199 7.03 0.68 8.23
N ALA A 200 6.30 -0.05 7.37
CA ALA A 200 6.64 -0.12 5.96
C ALA A 200 6.34 1.21 5.26
N ALA A 201 7.30 1.75 4.52
CA ALA A 201 7.15 3.01 3.80
C ALA A 201 6.10 2.93 2.68
N TRP A 202 5.94 1.77 2.06
CA TRP A 202 4.95 1.47 1.01
C TRP A 202 4.71 -0.04 0.96
N LEU A 203 3.59 -0.46 0.35
CA LEU A 203 3.28 -1.86 0.06
C LEU A 203 2.78 -1.99 -1.38
N SER A 204 3.42 -2.87 -2.15
CA SER A 204 2.98 -3.27 -3.49
C SER A 204 2.50 -4.71 -3.48
N VAL A 205 1.53 -5.00 -4.35
CA VAL A 205 0.80 -6.25 -4.41
C VAL A 205 0.73 -6.67 -5.87
N VAL A 206 1.25 -7.86 -6.18
CA VAL A 206 1.33 -8.38 -7.55
C VAL A 206 0.83 -9.81 -7.55
N GLY A 207 -0.14 -10.11 -8.41
CA GLY A 207 -0.61 -11.47 -8.62
C GLY A 207 0.00 -12.08 -9.88
N ARG A 208 0.29 -13.37 -9.82
CA ARG A 208 0.80 -14.17 -10.94
C ARG A 208 0.15 -15.54 -10.91
N GLY A 209 -0.97 -15.68 -11.63
CA GLY A 209 -1.81 -16.87 -11.54
C GLY A 209 -2.37 -17.02 -10.12
N ASP A 210 -2.00 -18.11 -9.45
CA ASP A 210 -2.42 -18.41 -8.09
C ASP A 210 -1.47 -17.86 -7.01
N VAL A 211 -0.35 -17.24 -7.42
CA VAL A 211 0.67 -16.69 -6.52
C VAL A 211 0.41 -15.22 -6.23
N LEU A 212 0.53 -14.83 -4.95
CA LEU A 212 0.55 -13.43 -4.52
C LEU A 212 1.94 -13.04 -4.05
N ASP A 213 2.58 -12.13 -4.77
CA ASP A 213 3.84 -11.50 -4.36
C ASP A 213 3.53 -10.13 -3.72
N LEU A 214 4.11 -9.89 -2.54
CA LEU A 214 4.03 -8.64 -1.80
C LEU A 214 5.43 -8.05 -1.70
N TYR A 215 5.55 -6.74 -1.89
CA TYR A 215 6.80 -6.02 -1.80
C TYR A 215 6.66 -4.81 -0.91
N TRP A 216 7.63 -4.54 -0.05
CA TRP A 216 7.64 -3.33 0.78
C TRP A 216 9.06 -2.92 1.15
N ARG A 217 9.22 -1.67 1.61
CA ARG A 217 10.50 -1.16 2.11
C ARG A 217 10.34 -0.67 3.55
N GLY A 218 11.32 -0.95 4.40
CA GLY A 218 11.26 -0.62 5.83
C GLY A 218 10.28 -1.52 6.60
N GLY A 219 10.02 -1.20 7.86
CA GLY A 219 9.10 -1.98 8.70
C GLY A 219 9.59 -3.41 8.98
N PRO A 220 8.69 -4.40 9.08
CA PRO A 220 9.03 -5.73 9.54
C PRO A 220 9.89 -6.49 8.52
N PRO A 221 10.80 -7.36 8.99
CA PRO A 221 11.63 -8.15 8.09
C PRO A 221 10.80 -9.27 7.43
N GLY A 222 11.17 -9.64 6.20
CA GLY A 222 10.39 -10.57 5.39
C GLY A 222 10.23 -11.95 6.00
N ASP A 223 11.29 -12.49 6.60
CA ASP A 223 11.32 -13.80 7.27
C ASP A 223 10.38 -13.86 8.47
N ALA A 224 10.37 -12.83 9.33
CA ALA A 224 9.42 -12.72 10.42
C ALA A 224 7.98 -12.65 9.90
N MET A 225 7.74 -11.88 8.82
CA MET A 225 6.41 -11.81 8.19
C MET A 225 5.97 -13.16 7.63
N ALA A 226 6.86 -13.90 6.96
CA ALA A 226 6.56 -15.25 6.47
C ALA A 226 6.19 -16.21 7.60
N ALA A 227 6.97 -16.21 8.69
CA ALA A 227 6.69 -17.04 9.85
C ALA A 227 5.36 -16.66 10.53
N ILE A 228 5.08 -15.36 10.70
CA ILE A 228 3.81 -14.88 11.27
C ILE A 228 2.63 -15.30 10.38
N LEU A 229 2.71 -15.13 9.07
CA LEU A 229 1.62 -15.47 8.15
C LEU A 229 1.48 -16.98 7.87
N GLY A 230 2.51 -17.79 8.12
CA GLY A 230 2.46 -19.25 7.95
C GLY A 230 2.09 -20.01 9.22
N ASP A 231 2.73 -19.68 10.34
CA ASP A 231 2.80 -20.58 11.51
C ASP A 231 2.19 -19.96 12.79
N SER A 232 1.67 -18.72 12.77
CA SER A 232 1.13 -18.06 13.97
C SER A 232 -0.40 -18.05 14.09
N CYS A 233 -0.91 -17.54 15.22
CA CYS A 233 -2.33 -17.19 15.38
C CYS A 233 -2.87 -16.16 14.36
N CYS A 234 -1.96 -15.50 13.63
CA CYS A 234 -2.23 -14.55 12.57
C CYS A 234 -1.97 -15.15 11.18
N ARG A 235 -1.83 -16.47 11.06
CA ARG A 235 -1.61 -17.12 9.76
C ARG A 235 -2.71 -16.84 8.75
N VAL A 236 -2.38 -16.79 7.47
CA VAL A 236 -3.37 -16.84 6.39
C VAL A 236 -3.69 -18.32 6.12
N PRO A 237 -4.97 -18.73 6.14
CA PRO A 237 -5.33 -20.13 5.90
C PRO A 237 -4.92 -20.59 4.49
N ASP A 238 -4.55 -21.86 4.38
CA ASP A 238 -4.32 -22.55 3.10
C ASP A 238 -3.29 -21.89 2.17
N VAL A 239 -2.33 -21.16 2.75
CA VAL A 239 -1.18 -20.62 2.02
C VAL A 239 0.15 -21.00 2.66
N THR A 240 1.16 -21.13 1.82
CA THR A 240 2.56 -21.15 2.22
C THR A 240 3.17 -19.78 2.00
N ALA A 241 3.85 -19.26 3.02
CA ALA A 241 4.49 -17.95 2.99
C ALA A 241 6.02 -18.10 2.91
N VAL A 242 6.64 -17.51 1.89
CA VAL A 242 8.09 -17.58 1.66
C VAL A 242 8.64 -16.17 1.48
N ALA A 243 9.54 -15.77 2.38
CA ALA A 243 10.24 -14.50 2.28
C ALA A 243 11.37 -14.56 1.25
N TYR A 244 11.64 -13.44 0.61
CA TYR A 244 12.84 -13.25 -0.21
C TYR A 244 13.25 -11.77 -0.17
N SER A 245 14.54 -11.51 -0.35
CA SER A 245 15.06 -10.14 -0.43
C SER A 245 15.35 -9.80 -1.88
N LEU A 246 14.99 -8.59 -2.29
CA LEU A 246 15.46 -8.06 -3.56
C LEU A 246 16.87 -7.47 -3.38
N PRO A 247 17.80 -7.65 -4.34
CA PRO A 247 19.17 -7.16 -4.23
C PRO A 247 19.27 -5.64 -4.03
N GLU A 248 18.25 -4.89 -4.48
CA GLU A 248 18.26 -3.43 -4.49
C GLU A 248 17.50 -2.83 -3.30
N GLY A 249 18.18 -1.98 -2.54
CA GLY A 249 17.53 -0.92 -1.76
C GLY A 249 16.80 -1.33 -0.48
N GLY A 250 17.02 -2.54 0.03
CA GLY A 250 16.40 -3.01 1.27
C GLY A 250 14.90 -3.29 1.12
N VAL A 251 14.46 -3.62 -0.10
CA VAL A 251 13.09 -4.06 -0.37
C VAL A 251 12.92 -5.50 0.06
N GLN A 252 11.93 -5.74 0.90
CA GLN A 252 11.50 -7.06 1.34
C GLN A 252 10.45 -7.59 0.36
N GLY A 253 10.50 -8.89 0.10
CA GLY A 253 9.54 -9.63 -0.69
C GLY A 253 8.91 -10.75 0.12
N LEU A 254 7.62 -11.00 -0.11
CA LEU A 254 6.90 -12.13 0.46
C LEU A 254 6.02 -12.76 -0.61
N ARG A 255 6.22 -14.05 -0.83
CA ARG A 255 5.40 -14.86 -1.72
C ARG A 255 4.41 -15.67 -0.91
N LEU A 256 3.13 -15.58 -1.26
CA LEU A 256 2.08 -16.47 -0.77
C LEU A 256 1.61 -17.36 -1.92
N THR A 257 1.77 -18.68 -1.77
CA THR A 257 1.24 -19.67 -2.71
C THR A 257 0.14 -20.49 -2.05
N PRO A 258 -0.88 -20.95 -2.77
CA PRO A 258 -1.85 -21.89 -2.23
C PRO A 258 -1.13 -23.15 -1.74
N GLY A 259 -1.53 -23.64 -0.58
CA GLY A 259 -0.93 -24.81 0.03
C GLY A 259 -1.23 -24.87 1.51
N ALA A 260 -1.87 -25.96 1.93
CA ALA A 260 -2.09 -26.22 3.34
C ALA A 260 -0.76 -26.55 4.02
N ARG A 261 -0.46 -25.84 5.10
CA ARG A 261 0.64 -26.16 6.01
C ARG A 261 0.07 -26.50 7.38
N ALA A 262 0.56 -27.58 7.97
CA ALA A 262 0.23 -27.93 9.34
C ALA A 262 0.62 -26.77 10.26
N ARG A 263 -0.21 -26.48 11.27
CA ARG A 263 0.09 -25.42 12.23
C ARG A 263 1.34 -25.81 13.02
N GLY A 264 2.41 -25.04 12.87
CA GLY A 264 3.59 -25.13 13.73
C GLY A 264 3.37 -24.46 15.10
N ASP A 265 4.42 -24.49 15.91
CA ASP A 265 4.48 -23.72 17.16
C ASP A 265 4.52 -22.21 16.85
N GLU A 266 4.01 -21.41 17.80
CA GLU A 266 3.95 -19.97 17.65
C GLU A 266 5.38 -19.38 17.54
N PRO A 267 5.72 -18.66 16.45
CA PRO A 267 7.10 -18.23 16.19
C PRO A 267 7.45 -16.99 17.02
N GLU A 268 7.82 -17.18 18.29
CA GLU A 268 8.15 -16.08 19.22
C GLU A 268 9.29 -15.18 18.73
N TRP A 269 10.28 -15.78 18.05
CA TRP A 269 11.39 -15.04 17.43
C TRP A 269 10.88 -14.04 16.38
N ALA A 270 9.89 -14.43 15.57
CA ALA A 270 9.34 -13.60 14.50
C ALA A 270 8.58 -12.41 15.09
N TRP A 271 7.79 -12.62 16.15
CA TRP A 271 7.12 -11.53 16.85
C TRP A 271 8.09 -10.57 17.52
N THR A 272 9.20 -11.08 18.06
CA THR A 272 10.25 -10.25 18.66
C THR A 272 10.90 -9.34 17.61
N GLN A 273 11.27 -9.90 16.45
CA GLN A 273 11.82 -9.12 15.34
C GLN A 273 10.80 -8.14 14.75
N TRP A 274 9.56 -8.57 14.58
CA TRP A 274 8.46 -7.72 14.13
C TRP A 274 8.29 -6.54 15.07
N LEU A 275 8.22 -6.76 16.39
CA LEU A 275 8.14 -5.68 17.38
C LEU A 275 9.34 -4.75 17.30
N ALA A 276 10.56 -5.27 17.18
CA ALA A 276 11.76 -4.44 17.10
C ALA A 276 11.74 -3.46 15.91
N ARG A 277 11.04 -3.81 14.82
CA ARG A 277 10.95 -2.99 13.60
C ARG A 277 9.63 -2.24 13.41
N SER A 278 8.56 -2.71 14.04
CA SER A 278 7.19 -2.22 13.86
C SER A 278 6.58 -1.62 15.12
N ALA A 279 7.19 -1.82 16.29
CA ALA A 279 6.75 -1.13 17.50
C ALA A 279 7.01 0.38 17.34
N PRO A 280 6.07 1.23 17.79
CA PRO A 280 6.37 2.64 17.92
C PRO A 280 7.45 2.77 19.01
N GLY A 281 8.69 3.08 18.61
CA GLY A 281 9.66 3.59 19.57
C GLY A 281 9.10 4.85 20.27
N PRO A 282 9.54 5.19 21.49
CA PRO A 282 9.10 6.40 22.15
C PRO A 282 9.59 7.61 21.33
N GLY A 283 8.69 8.24 20.59
CA GLY A 283 8.99 9.52 19.95
C GLY A 283 9.69 9.47 18.58
N ALA A 284 9.66 8.36 17.84
CA ALA A 284 9.45 8.54 16.40
C ALA A 284 8.00 9.00 16.29
N VAL A 285 7.80 10.30 16.53
CA VAL A 285 6.57 10.97 16.18
C VAL A 285 6.42 10.55 14.72
N GLU A 286 5.44 9.69 14.43
CA GLU A 286 4.57 9.84 13.28
C GLU A 286 3.93 11.23 13.42
N ALA A 287 4.77 12.28 13.54
CA ALA A 287 4.45 13.63 13.20
C ALA A 287 4.06 13.37 11.78
N ALA A 288 2.74 13.37 11.56
CA ALA A 288 2.17 13.69 10.29
C ALA A 288 3.17 14.67 9.70
N VAL A 289 3.92 14.23 8.68
CA VAL A 289 4.67 15.16 7.85
C VAL A 289 3.62 16.23 7.62
N HIS A 290 3.79 17.38 8.29
CA HIS A 290 2.75 18.39 8.32
C HIS A 290 2.70 18.78 6.87
N THR A 291 1.69 18.27 6.16
CA THR A 291 1.35 18.68 4.82
C THR A 291 0.92 20.11 4.99
N GLY A 292 1.89 21.03 4.98
CA GLY A 292 1.69 22.47 5.08
C GLY A 292 0.96 23.06 3.86
N GLY A 293 0.55 22.20 2.92
CA GLY A 293 -0.45 22.51 1.92
C GLY A 293 -1.47 21.38 1.86
N GLU A 294 -2.75 21.72 1.91
CA GLU A 294 -3.82 20.83 1.44
C GLU A 294 -3.44 20.39 0.02
N PRO A 295 -3.42 19.08 -0.29
CA PRO A 295 -3.13 18.64 -1.66
C PRO A 295 -4.08 19.35 -2.63
N PRO A 296 -3.59 19.92 -3.73
CA PRO A 296 -4.46 20.15 -4.87
C PRO A 296 -5.08 18.79 -5.22
N VAL A 297 -6.42 18.73 -5.33
CA VAL A 297 -7.13 17.49 -5.66
C VAL A 297 -6.70 17.10 -7.07
N GLY A 298 -5.71 16.21 -7.10
CA GLY A 298 -4.99 15.81 -8.30
C GLY A 298 -5.78 14.81 -9.11
N VAL A 299 -5.53 14.87 -10.41
CA VAL A 299 -5.89 13.87 -11.39
C VAL A 299 -5.46 12.48 -10.90
N LEU A 300 -6.26 11.46 -11.22
CA LEU A 300 -6.12 10.11 -10.68
C LEU A 300 -4.70 9.55 -10.86
N PRO A 301 -4.07 9.01 -9.79
CA PRO A 301 -2.71 8.48 -9.83
C PRO A 301 -2.44 7.45 -10.93
N HIS A 302 -3.44 6.64 -11.27
CA HIS A 302 -3.31 5.61 -12.31
C HIS A 302 -3.25 6.15 -13.74
N LEU A 303 -3.69 7.40 -13.98
CA LEU A 303 -3.61 8.00 -15.31
C LEU A 303 -2.14 8.12 -15.77
N TRP A 304 -1.23 8.39 -14.83
CA TRP A 304 0.20 8.54 -15.10
C TRP A 304 0.89 7.24 -15.50
N GLU A 305 0.28 6.10 -15.21
CA GLU A 305 0.83 4.78 -15.51
C GLU A 305 0.44 4.28 -16.91
N GLN A 306 -0.48 4.95 -17.62
CA GLN A 306 -0.81 4.60 -18.99
C GLN A 306 0.39 4.86 -19.91
N ASP A 307 0.75 3.89 -20.76
CA ASP A 307 1.97 3.95 -21.58
C ASP A 307 2.11 5.26 -22.38
N GLY A 308 1.03 5.71 -23.02
CA GLY A 308 1.04 6.96 -23.79
C GLY A 308 1.22 8.21 -22.92
N VAL A 309 0.74 8.19 -21.68
CA VAL A 309 0.93 9.29 -20.73
C VAL A 309 2.35 9.29 -20.18
N ARG A 310 2.86 8.10 -19.87
CA ARG A 310 4.22 7.90 -19.36
C ARG A 310 5.26 8.35 -20.37
N ASP A 311 5.07 8.02 -21.64
CA ASP A 311 5.93 8.47 -22.74
C ASP A 311 5.90 9.99 -22.90
N ALA A 312 4.71 10.61 -22.86
CA ALA A 312 4.57 12.06 -22.95
C ALA A 312 5.26 12.76 -21.77
N LEU A 313 5.10 12.25 -20.54
CA LEU A 313 5.78 12.77 -19.36
C LEU A 313 7.29 12.65 -19.47
N ALA A 314 7.81 11.50 -19.92
CA ALA A 314 9.24 11.28 -20.09
C ALA A 314 9.87 12.26 -21.11
N ARG A 315 9.12 12.64 -22.15
CA ARG A 315 9.52 13.63 -23.16
C ARG A 315 9.17 15.07 -22.78
N ARG A 316 8.57 15.29 -21.60
CA ARG A 316 8.07 16.60 -21.12
C ARG A 316 7.06 17.26 -22.08
N GLU A 317 6.30 16.46 -22.81
CA GLU A 317 5.27 16.93 -23.72
C GLU A 317 3.99 17.31 -22.95
N ILE A 318 3.92 18.56 -22.47
CA ILE A 318 2.80 19.06 -21.65
C ILE A 318 1.52 19.29 -22.46
N THR A 319 1.64 19.65 -23.73
CA THR A 319 0.48 19.85 -24.61
C THR A 319 -0.42 18.62 -24.74
N PRO A 320 0.09 17.43 -25.13
CA PRO A 320 -0.73 16.22 -25.20
C PRO A 320 -1.27 15.81 -23.83
N LEU A 321 -0.51 16.05 -22.75
CA LEU A 321 -0.97 15.84 -21.38
C LEU A 321 -2.21 16.70 -21.08
N TYR A 322 -2.16 18.01 -21.30
CA TYR A 322 -3.30 18.91 -21.03
C TYR A 322 -4.51 18.57 -21.89
N ARG A 323 -4.30 18.27 -23.18
CA ARG A 323 -5.38 17.84 -24.08
C ARG A 323 -6.01 16.53 -23.60
N LEU A 324 -5.21 15.59 -23.11
CA LEU A 324 -5.73 14.39 -22.51
C LEU A 324 -6.58 14.73 -21.28
N LEU A 325 -6.08 15.52 -20.34
CA LEU A 325 -6.83 15.92 -19.14
C LEU A 325 -8.16 16.60 -19.47
N LEU A 326 -8.17 17.50 -20.46
CA LEU A 326 -9.39 18.14 -20.95
C LEU A 326 -10.40 17.11 -21.51
N ARG A 327 -9.94 16.13 -22.30
CA ARG A 327 -10.79 15.03 -22.80
C ARG A 327 -11.31 14.14 -21.67
N GLN A 328 -10.53 14.00 -20.60
CA GLN A 328 -10.89 13.27 -19.39
C GLN A 328 -11.83 14.07 -18.46
N GLY A 329 -12.30 15.26 -18.90
CA GLY A 329 -13.28 16.07 -18.19
C GLY A 329 -12.68 17.08 -17.19
N VAL A 330 -11.35 17.18 -17.08
CA VAL A 330 -10.71 18.22 -16.28
C VAL A 330 -10.89 19.56 -16.99
N SER A 331 -11.56 20.52 -16.38
CA SER A 331 -11.78 21.83 -17.03
C SER A 331 -10.50 22.67 -17.12
N LEU A 332 -10.48 23.64 -18.04
CA LEU A 332 -9.36 24.56 -18.18
C LEU A 332 -9.12 25.39 -16.92
N ASP A 333 -10.20 25.91 -16.30
CA ASP A 333 -10.12 26.63 -15.02
C ASP A 333 -9.57 25.74 -13.89
N ARG A 334 -9.83 24.43 -13.97
CA ARG A 334 -9.27 23.48 -13.04
C ARG A 334 -7.77 23.31 -13.24
N LEU A 335 -7.29 23.24 -14.49
CA LEU A 335 -5.85 23.18 -14.78
C LEU A 335 -5.12 24.45 -14.31
N VAL A 336 -5.74 25.63 -14.50
CA VAL A 336 -5.26 26.91 -13.97
C VAL A 336 -5.12 26.84 -12.45
N ALA A 337 -6.18 26.43 -11.75
CA ALA A 337 -6.19 26.35 -10.29
C ALA A 337 -5.21 25.31 -9.74
N LEU A 338 -5.06 24.16 -10.40
CA LEU A 338 -4.17 23.09 -9.96
C LEU A 338 -2.70 23.45 -10.18
N THR A 339 -2.36 24.04 -11.33
CA THR A 339 -0.96 24.28 -11.70
C THR A 339 -0.45 25.67 -11.32
N GLY A 340 -1.33 26.57 -10.85
CA GLY A 340 -0.99 27.95 -10.53
C GLY A 340 -0.52 28.78 -11.73
N GLN A 341 -0.79 28.33 -12.96
CA GLN A 341 -0.49 29.08 -14.18
C GLN A 341 -1.61 30.07 -14.51
N SER A 342 -1.31 31.10 -15.30
CA SER A 342 -2.36 31.98 -15.81
C SER A 342 -3.25 31.25 -16.82
N ARG A 343 -4.50 31.70 -16.98
CA ARG A 343 -5.42 31.12 -17.98
C ARG A 343 -4.86 31.20 -19.40
N ALA A 344 -4.28 32.36 -19.76
CA ALA A 344 -3.65 32.56 -21.05
C ALA A 344 -2.48 31.59 -21.30
N ASP A 345 -1.71 31.27 -20.25
CA ASP A 345 -0.62 30.30 -20.36
C ASP A 345 -1.12 28.89 -20.60
N VAL A 346 -2.14 28.45 -19.86
CA VAL A 346 -2.74 27.13 -20.05
C VAL A 346 -3.34 27.01 -21.46
N GLU A 347 -4.04 28.04 -21.94
CA GLU A 347 -4.59 28.08 -23.31
C GLU A 347 -3.48 28.02 -24.37
N ALA A 348 -2.38 28.76 -24.19
CA ALA A 348 -1.24 28.72 -25.10
C ALA A 348 -0.56 27.35 -25.15
N VAL A 349 -0.41 26.68 -24.00
CA VAL A 349 0.12 25.30 -23.94
C VAL A 349 -0.84 24.34 -24.64
N VAL A 350 -2.14 24.41 -24.38
CA VAL A 350 -3.16 23.61 -25.08
C VAL A 350 -3.11 23.86 -26.59
N ALA A 351 -2.80 25.08 -27.03
CA ALA A 351 -2.64 25.45 -28.43
C ALA A 351 -1.35 24.93 -29.09
N GLY A 352 -0.38 24.43 -28.32
CA GLY A 352 0.87 23.88 -28.87
C GLY A 352 2.14 24.52 -28.36
N ARG A 353 2.08 25.55 -27.50
CA ARG A 353 3.28 26.19 -26.96
C ARG A 353 4.03 25.20 -26.05
N PRO A 354 5.31 24.87 -26.34
CA PRO A 354 6.10 23.99 -25.48
C PRO A 354 6.37 24.64 -24.12
N VAL A 355 6.61 23.81 -23.11
CA VAL A 355 6.95 24.23 -21.74
C VAL A 355 8.32 23.65 -21.40
N ASP A 356 9.35 24.48 -21.50
CA ASP A 356 10.74 24.03 -21.29
C ASP A 356 11.31 24.53 -19.95
N ASP A 357 10.62 25.49 -19.31
CA ASP A 357 11.03 26.08 -18.05
C ASP A 357 10.90 25.07 -16.88
N TYR A 358 11.99 24.85 -16.17
CA TYR A 358 12.08 23.87 -15.07
C TYR A 358 11.12 24.19 -13.93
N ASP A 359 10.99 25.47 -13.56
CA ASP A 359 10.13 25.89 -12.46
C ASP A 359 8.66 25.68 -12.82
N THR A 360 8.27 25.98 -14.06
CA THR A 360 6.93 25.74 -14.57
C THR A 360 6.63 24.24 -14.66
N LEU A 361 7.56 23.42 -15.17
CA LEU A 361 7.42 21.96 -15.20
C LEU A 361 7.29 21.38 -13.78
N THR A 362 8.06 21.88 -12.82
CA THR A 362 7.99 21.48 -11.42
C THR A 362 6.63 21.83 -10.80
N ARG A 363 6.13 23.05 -11.05
CA ARG A 363 4.83 23.51 -10.58
C ARG A 363 3.67 22.73 -11.19
N ILE A 364 3.78 22.37 -12.47
CA ILE A 364 2.83 21.48 -13.15
C ILE A 364 2.85 20.10 -12.50
N ALA A 365 4.05 19.54 -12.27
CA ALA A 365 4.18 18.23 -11.66
C ALA A 365 3.58 18.19 -10.26
N GLU A 366 3.89 19.18 -9.42
CA GLU A 366 3.35 19.30 -8.06
C GLU A 366 1.83 19.54 -8.06
N GLY A 367 1.35 20.45 -8.91
CA GLY A 367 -0.06 20.82 -9.00
C GLY A 367 -0.96 19.69 -9.49
N LEU A 368 -0.49 18.90 -10.44
CA LEU A 368 -1.20 17.73 -10.96
C LEU A 368 -0.93 16.46 -10.14
N GLY A 369 0.07 16.46 -9.26
CA GLY A 369 0.50 15.28 -8.50
C GLY A 369 1.25 14.25 -9.36
N ILE A 370 1.93 14.70 -10.43
CA ILE A 370 2.78 13.87 -11.28
C ILE A 370 4.07 13.56 -10.53
N PRO A 371 4.55 12.30 -10.52
CA PRO A 371 5.84 11.96 -9.94
C PRO A 371 6.95 12.72 -10.67
N LYS A 372 7.77 13.54 -9.98
CA LYS A 372 8.83 14.34 -10.61
C LYS A 372 9.79 13.51 -11.47
N GLY A 373 10.06 12.27 -11.05
CA GLY A 373 10.88 11.33 -11.81
C GLY A 373 10.32 10.98 -13.19
N TYR A 374 9.00 11.04 -13.39
CA TYR A 374 8.38 10.76 -14.69
C TYR A 374 8.67 11.84 -15.72
N MET A 375 8.96 13.05 -15.28
CA MET A 375 9.34 14.17 -16.14
C MET A 375 10.86 14.39 -16.18
N GLY A 376 11.65 13.49 -15.57
CA GLY A 376 13.08 13.67 -15.38
C GLY A 376 13.41 14.91 -14.53
N LEU A 377 12.56 15.25 -13.54
CA LEU A 377 12.74 16.37 -12.61
C LEU A 377 13.22 15.91 -11.22
N ALA A 378 13.41 14.60 -11.01
CA ALA A 378 13.90 14.06 -9.74
C ALA A 378 15.43 14.17 -9.66
N HIS A 379 15.96 15.37 -9.40
CA HIS A 379 17.39 15.54 -9.09
C HIS A 379 17.71 15.39 -7.59
N ASP A 380 16.70 15.38 -6.70
CA ASP A 380 16.93 15.50 -5.25
C ASP A 380 16.54 14.27 -4.42
N GLU A 381 16.09 13.16 -5.02
CA GLU A 381 15.85 11.90 -4.27
C GLU A 381 17.14 11.08 -4.09
N GLN A 382 18.28 11.75 -3.93
CA GLN A 382 19.44 11.09 -3.36
C GLN A 382 19.11 10.85 -1.88
N PRO A 383 19.00 9.58 -1.41
CA PRO A 383 18.73 9.33 0.00
C PRO A 383 19.77 10.11 0.81
N ALA A 384 19.32 10.86 1.83
CA ALA A 384 20.21 11.53 2.76
C ALA A 384 21.40 10.59 3.03
N PRO A 385 22.64 11.03 2.83
CA PRO A 385 23.79 10.14 2.92
C PRO A 385 23.65 9.42 4.25
N THR A 386 23.40 8.11 4.18
CA THR A 386 23.56 7.25 5.35
C THR A 386 24.94 7.60 5.88
N PRO A 387 25.10 7.88 7.19
CA PRO A 387 26.41 8.24 7.75
C PRO A 387 27.41 7.29 7.14
N ALA A 388 28.36 7.86 6.39
CA ALA A 388 29.24 7.08 5.54
C ALA A 388 29.80 5.97 6.42
N ASP A 389 29.43 4.76 6.08
CA ASP A 389 30.09 3.60 6.64
C ASP A 389 31.51 3.70 6.08
N ASP A 390 32.40 4.30 6.87
CA ASP A 390 33.85 4.43 6.67
C ASP A 390 34.53 3.04 6.63
N ARG A 391 33.78 1.97 6.36
CA ARG A 391 34.31 0.77 5.74
C ARG A 391 34.97 1.18 4.43
N ASP A 392 36.29 1.28 4.53
CA ASP A 392 37.28 1.41 3.47
C ASP A 392 36.74 0.90 2.13
N GLU A 393 36.67 1.77 1.13
CA GLU A 393 36.26 1.42 -0.24
C GLU A 393 37.05 0.22 -0.77
N ALA A 394 38.28 -0.01 -0.27
CA ALA A 394 39.05 -1.22 -0.58
C ALA A 394 38.43 -2.51 -0.02
N ALA A 395 37.70 -2.46 1.11
CA ALA A 395 36.96 -3.58 1.66
C ALA A 395 35.72 -3.90 0.82
N LYS A 396 34.98 -2.88 0.35
CA LYS A 396 33.83 -3.04 -0.55
C LYS A 396 34.27 -3.60 -1.91
N ARG A 397 35.36 -3.08 -2.48
CA ARG A 397 35.96 -3.61 -3.72
C ARG A 397 36.44 -5.05 -3.56
N ARG A 398 37.07 -5.41 -2.43
CA ARG A 398 37.44 -6.80 -2.15
C ARG A 398 36.23 -7.71 -2.05
N ALA A 399 35.19 -7.31 -1.32
CA ALA A 399 33.97 -8.11 -1.20
C ALA A 399 33.30 -8.34 -2.56
N PHE A 400 33.24 -7.29 -3.40
CA PHE A 400 32.72 -7.39 -4.76
C PHE A 400 33.56 -8.31 -5.65
N LEU A 401 34.90 -8.20 -5.63
CA LEU A 401 35.79 -9.06 -6.42
C LEU A 401 35.73 -10.52 -5.98
N VAL A 402 35.63 -10.79 -4.67
CA VAL A 402 35.44 -12.15 -4.14
C VAL A 402 34.09 -12.73 -4.59
N TYR A 403 33.04 -11.91 -4.60
CA TYR A 403 31.71 -12.33 -5.09
C TYR A 403 31.72 -12.63 -6.59
N ALA A 404 32.30 -11.75 -7.41
CA ALA A 404 32.44 -11.93 -8.85
C ALA A 404 33.30 -13.16 -9.21
N ALA A 405 34.40 -13.38 -8.48
CA ALA A 405 35.19 -14.59 -8.61
C ALA A 405 34.35 -15.84 -8.31
N ARG A 406 33.59 -15.88 -7.19
CA ARG A 406 32.74 -17.02 -6.83
C ARG A 406 31.68 -17.37 -7.88
N ILE A 407 31.05 -16.37 -8.51
CA ILE A 407 30.13 -16.60 -9.63
C ILE A 407 30.86 -17.21 -10.82
N THR A 408 32.08 -16.74 -11.10
CA THR A 408 32.85 -17.17 -12.28
C THR A 408 33.37 -18.61 -12.13
N VAL A 409 33.72 -19.05 -10.91
CA VAL A 409 34.20 -20.43 -10.67
C VAL A 409 33.06 -21.44 -10.39
N GLY A 410 31.80 -21.01 -10.44
CA GLY A 410 30.64 -21.90 -10.31
C GLY A 410 30.47 -22.55 -8.93
N ALA A 411 30.96 -21.93 -7.87
CA ALA A 411 30.84 -22.48 -6.52
C ALA A 411 29.40 -22.33 -5.99
N THR A 412 28.72 -23.45 -5.71
CA THR A 412 27.40 -23.46 -5.08
C THR A 412 27.49 -23.07 -3.61
N PHE A 413 26.54 -22.27 -3.13
CA PHE A 413 26.43 -21.85 -1.74
C PHE A 413 26.42 -23.06 -0.79
N THR A 414 27.44 -23.16 0.06
CA THR A 414 27.33 -23.83 1.35
C THR A 414 27.50 -22.76 2.41
N ASP A 415 26.44 -22.53 3.20
CA ASP A 415 26.45 -21.62 4.34
C ASP A 415 27.54 -22.04 5.33
N GLN A 416 28.60 -21.23 5.44
CA GLN A 416 29.47 -21.25 6.59
C GLN A 416 29.66 -19.79 7.07
N PRO A 417 29.34 -19.47 8.33
CA PRO A 417 29.47 -18.13 8.87
C PRO A 417 30.95 -17.75 9.09
N TRP A 418 31.26 -16.47 8.85
CA TRP A 418 32.60 -15.88 8.75
C TRP A 418 33.35 -15.65 10.07
N ASP A 419 32.97 -16.28 11.18
CA ASP A 419 33.44 -15.89 12.53
C ASP A 419 34.71 -16.59 13.05
N GLU A 420 35.53 -17.24 12.21
CA GLU A 420 36.75 -17.88 12.69
C GLU A 420 37.93 -17.69 11.74
N CYS A 421 38.56 -16.52 11.81
CA CYS A 421 39.93 -16.30 11.33
C CYS A 421 40.57 -15.17 12.16
N ASP A 422 40.96 -15.48 13.40
CA ASP A 422 42.04 -14.72 14.03
C ASP A 422 43.03 -15.62 14.78
N HIS A 423 44.30 -15.31 14.56
CA HIS A 423 45.53 -15.70 15.28
C HIS A 423 46.05 -17.15 15.20
N ARG A 424 47.07 -17.35 14.34
CA ARG A 424 48.44 -17.78 14.73
C ARG A 424 49.36 -17.86 13.50
N MET A 425 50.32 -16.94 13.38
CA MET A 425 51.59 -17.21 12.68
C MET A 425 52.61 -17.70 13.72
N PRO A 426 53.38 -18.77 13.44
CA PRO A 426 54.58 -19.07 14.20
C PRO A 426 55.78 -18.27 13.68
N ALA A 427 56.71 -17.99 14.60
CA ALA A 427 57.93 -17.21 14.42
C ALA A 427 58.95 -17.84 13.47
#